data_AF-A0A9D5SCQ9-F1
#
_entry.id   AF-A0A9D5SCQ9-F1
#
_cell.length_a   1.000
_cell.length_b   1.000
_cell.length_c   1.000
_cell.angle_alpha   90.00
_cell.angle_beta   90.00
_cell.angle_gamma   90.00
#
_symmetry.space_group_name_H-M   'P 1'
#
loop_
_entity.id
_entity.type
_entity.pdbx_description
1 polymer ?
#
loop_
_entity_poly.entity_id
_entity_poly.type
_entity_poly.pdbx_seq_one_letter_code
_entity_poly.pdbx_strand_id
1 'polypeptide(L)'
;MARFFRNLLLDEKWDLRNRYLHIHPTEEWSVQPNLSTQTSLIHINSQNIIRVVSALGNEQISAKELMGKVGLKDRENFLEYSLNPAIADGFVRMLFPDSPRHPRQKYLLTERGLTLYKELTEYKELTEME
;
A
#
# COMPACT_ATOMS: atom_id res chain seq x y z
N MET A 1 -6.57 30.65 20.67
CA MET A 1 -6.12 30.36 19.28
C MET A 1 -5.69 31.60 18.46
N ALA A 2 -5.25 32.71 19.07
CA ALA A 2 -4.82 33.89 18.29
C ALA A 2 -3.41 34.42 18.62
N ARG A 3 -2.65 33.76 19.50
CA ARG A 3 -1.28 34.19 19.85
C ARG A 3 -0.18 33.29 19.29
N PHE A 4 -0.52 32.07 18.88
CA PHE A 4 0.43 31.12 18.29
C PHE A 4 0.80 31.52 16.84
N PHE A 5 -0.16 32.03 16.07
CA PHE A 5 0.04 32.39 14.67
C PHE A 5 0.80 33.71 14.45
N ARG A 6 1.04 34.51 15.50
CA ARG A 6 1.81 35.76 15.36
C ARG A 6 3.30 35.52 15.15
N ASN A 7 3.85 34.44 15.71
CA ASN A 7 5.28 34.14 15.59
C ASN A 7 5.67 33.65 14.19
N LEU A 8 4.75 33.02 13.46
CA LEU A 8 5.03 32.49 12.13
C LEU A 8 5.01 33.57 11.04
N LEU A 9 4.37 34.72 11.29
CA LEU A 9 4.11 35.75 10.26
C LEU A 9 4.98 37.01 10.35
N LEU A 10 5.72 37.26 11.44
CA LEU A 10 6.39 38.56 11.69
C LEU A 10 7.91 38.50 11.95
N ASP A 11 8.55 37.33 11.75
CA ASP A 11 10.02 37.13 11.88
C ASP A 11 10.67 37.79 13.11
N GLU A 12 10.04 37.68 14.29
CA GLU A 12 10.65 38.14 15.54
C GLU A 12 11.47 37.02 16.22
N LYS A 13 12.75 37.30 16.51
CA LYS A 13 13.67 36.43 17.23
C LYS A 13 13.44 36.48 18.74
N TRP A 14 12.65 35.54 19.26
CA TRP A 14 12.65 35.25 20.70
C TRP A 14 13.04 33.79 20.94
N ASP A 15 14.22 33.61 21.53
CA ASP A 15 14.87 32.34 21.85
C ASP A 15 13.95 31.46 22.73
N LEU A 16 13.54 30.31 22.19
CA LEU A 16 12.67 29.34 22.86
C LEU A 16 13.43 28.62 23.97
N ARG A 17 13.46 29.19 25.17
CA ARG A 17 13.84 28.46 26.39
C ARG A 17 12.62 27.75 26.94
N ASN A 18 12.47 26.47 26.60
CA ASN A 18 11.55 25.46 27.14
C ASN A 18 10.47 25.99 28.10
N ARG A 19 9.23 26.11 27.62
CA ARG A 19 8.05 26.17 28.49
C ARG A 19 7.23 24.91 28.27
N TYR A 20 7.48 23.92 29.13
CA TYR A 20 6.64 22.74 29.27
C TYR A 20 5.18 23.17 29.44
N LEU A 21 4.32 22.69 28.55
CA LEU A 21 2.88 22.84 28.68
C LEU A 21 2.40 21.79 29.69
N HIS A 22 2.13 22.19 30.94
CA HIS A 22 1.48 21.33 31.93
C HIS A 22 0.00 21.17 31.55
N ILE A 23 -0.27 20.24 30.64
CA ILE A 23 -1.61 19.66 30.49
C ILE A 23 -1.78 18.61 31.58
N HIS A 24 -2.82 18.72 32.40
CA HIS A 24 -3.31 17.62 33.24
C HIS A 24 -4.39 16.92 32.42
N PRO A 25 -4.05 15.88 31.63
CA PRO A 25 -5.05 15.18 30.85
C PRO A 25 -5.93 14.41 31.83
N THR A 26 -7.24 14.63 31.81
CA THR A 26 -8.20 13.74 32.46
C THR A 26 -8.03 12.32 31.89
N GLU A 27 -8.36 11.26 32.62
CA GLU A 27 -8.13 9.87 32.17
C GLU A 27 -8.72 9.58 30.77
N GLU A 28 -9.79 10.30 30.39
CA GLU A 28 -10.42 10.28 29.07
C GLU A 28 -9.47 10.69 27.92
N TRP A 29 -8.49 11.57 28.17
CA TRP A 29 -7.56 12.08 27.15
C TRP A 29 -6.31 11.19 26.98
N SER A 30 -6.14 10.17 27.83
CA SER A 30 -5.08 9.16 27.68
C SER A 30 -5.34 8.20 26.52
N VAL A 31 -6.57 8.16 26.02
CA VAL A 31 -6.98 7.28 24.93
C VAL A 31 -6.87 8.02 23.60
N GLN A 32 -5.74 7.87 22.93
CA GLN A 32 -5.64 8.23 21.52
C GLN A 32 -6.36 7.17 20.68
N PRO A 33 -7.31 7.53 19.78
CA PRO A 33 -7.85 6.56 18.84
C PRO A 33 -6.71 6.08 17.93
N ASN A 34 -6.44 4.77 17.92
CA ASN A 34 -5.47 4.17 17.02
C ASN A 34 -6.02 4.17 15.58
N LEU A 35 -5.97 5.34 14.93
CA LEU A 35 -6.46 5.56 13.57
C LEU A 35 -5.39 5.32 12.49
N SER A 36 -4.15 5.04 12.89
CA SER A 36 -3.01 4.93 11.97
C SER A 36 -2.86 3.54 11.37
N THR A 37 -3.17 2.48 12.11
CA THR A 37 -2.88 1.10 11.67
C THR A 37 -3.86 0.61 10.59
N GLN A 38 -5.17 0.88 10.71
CA GLN A 38 -6.14 0.39 9.71
C GLN A 38 -6.02 1.12 8.36
N THR A 39 -5.92 2.46 8.37
CA THR A 39 -5.81 3.26 7.14
C THR A 39 -4.52 2.98 6.37
N SER A 40 -3.41 2.81 7.09
CA SER A 40 -2.11 2.49 6.46
C SER A 40 -2.12 1.10 5.84
N LEU A 41 -2.65 0.08 6.52
CA LEU A 41 -2.74 -1.28 5.99
C LEU A 41 -3.63 -1.37 4.74
N ILE A 42 -4.79 -0.69 4.74
CA ILE A 42 -5.67 -0.63 3.56
C ILE A 42 -4.92 0.01 2.37
N HIS A 43 -4.22 1.12 2.60
CA HIS A 43 -3.45 1.79 1.56
C HIS A 43 -2.28 0.93 1.03
N ILE A 44 -1.55 0.26 1.94
CA ILE A 44 -0.44 -0.64 1.59
C ILE A 44 -0.94 -1.83 0.78
N ASN A 45 -2.06 -2.43 1.16
CA ASN A 45 -2.67 -3.54 0.42
C ASN A 45 -3.05 -3.10 -1.00
N SER A 46 -3.68 -1.94 -1.15
CA SER A 46 -4.01 -1.37 -2.48
C SER A 46 -2.76 -1.18 -3.34
N GLN A 47 -1.67 -0.69 -2.76
CA GLN A 47 -0.41 -0.50 -3.48
C GLN A 47 0.23 -1.83 -3.90
N ASN A 48 0.16 -2.84 -3.03
CA ASN A 48 0.69 -4.17 -3.32
C ASN A 48 -0.10 -4.87 -4.44
N ILE A 49 -1.43 -4.69 -4.49
CA ILE A 49 -2.27 -5.20 -5.57
C ILE A 49 -1.87 -4.57 -6.90
N ILE A 50 -1.71 -3.24 -6.95
CA ILE A 50 -1.24 -2.53 -8.16
C ILE A 50 0.09 -3.09 -8.64
N ARG A 51 1.07 -3.28 -7.73
CA ARG A 51 2.38 -3.85 -8.07
C ARG A 51 2.28 -5.25 -8.67
N VAL A 52 1.46 -6.11 -8.05
CA VAL A 52 1.23 -7.48 -8.54
C VAL A 52 0.59 -7.47 -9.92
N VAL A 53 -0.43 -6.63 -10.14
CA VAL A 53 -1.14 -6.53 -11.41
C VAL A 53 -0.23 -6.05 -12.52
N SER A 54 0.54 -4.99 -12.28
CA SER A 54 1.53 -4.48 -13.24
C SER A 54 2.63 -5.50 -13.56
N ALA A 55 3.08 -6.28 -12.58
CA ALA A 55 4.13 -7.28 -12.78
C ALA A 55 3.63 -8.55 -13.50
N LEU A 56 2.38 -8.94 -13.30
CA LEU A 56 1.74 -10.05 -14.03
C LEU A 56 1.54 -9.70 -15.50
N GLY A 57 0.96 -8.52 -15.78
CA GLY A 57 0.55 -8.13 -17.12
C GLY A 57 -0.30 -9.23 -17.78
N ASN A 58 -0.01 -9.56 -19.04
CA ASN A 58 -0.75 -10.56 -19.81
C ASN A 58 -0.15 -11.98 -19.70
N GLU A 59 0.81 -12.21 -18.80
CA GLU A 59 1.54 -13.48 -18.68
C GLU A 59 0.98 -14.41 -17.59
N GLN A 60 1.39 -15.68 -17.65
CA GLN A 60 1.16 -16.65 -16.58
C GLN A 60 2.48 -17.06 -15.94
N ILE A 61 2.73 -16.54 -14.74
CA ILE A 61 4.01 -16.70 -14.05
C ILE A 61 3.83 -17.31 -12.67
N SER A 62 4.88 -17.98 -12.20
CA SER A 62 4.95 -18.54 -10.85
C SER A 62 5.10 -17.43 -9.81
N ALA A 63 4.78 -17.74 -8.55
CA ALA A 63 5.01 -16.80 -7.45
C ALA A 63 6.50 -16.40 -7.32
N LYS A 64 7.44 -17.28 -7.68
CA LYS A 64 8.89 -16.97 -7.63
C LYS A 64 9.28 -15.94 -8.68
N GLU A 65 8.80 -16.10 -9.91
CA GLU A 65 9.03 -15.14 -10.99
C GLU A 65 8.38 -13.80 -10.68
N LEU A 66 7.15 -13.82 -10.16
CA LEU A 66 6.42 -12.63 -9.77
C LEU A 66 7.14 -11.85 -8.67
N MET A 67 7.63 -12.53 -7.63
CA MET A 67 8.50 -11.94 -6.60
C MET A 67 9.74 -11.27 -7.20
N GLY A 68 10.37 -11.93 -8.18
CA GLY A 68 11.52 -11.37 -8.91
C GLY A 68 11.16 -10.08 -9.65
N LYS A 69 10.00 -10.03 -10.31
CA LYS A 69 9.53 -8.82 -11.02
C LYS A 69 9.20 -7.67 -10.08
N VAL A 70 8.63 -7.94 -8.90
CA VAL A 70 8.32 -6.89 -7.91
C VAL A 70 9.49 -6.55 -6.97
N GLY A 71 10.62 -7.26 -7.08
CA GLY A 71 11.82 -7.01 -6.28
C GLY A 71 11.73 -7.48 -4.82
N LEU A 72 10.86 -8.44 -4.51
CA LEU A 72 10.66 -8.97 -3.15
C LEU A 72 11.40 -10.29 -2.93
N LYS A 73 11.95 -10.47 -1.73
CA LYS A 73 12.73 -11.67 -1.35
C LYS A 73 11.98 -12.60 -0.40
N ASP A 74 11.15 -12.03 0.46
CA ASP A 74 10.37 -12.80 1.43
C ASP A 74 9.11 -13.36 0.77
N ARG A 75 9.05 -14.68 0.70
CA ARG A 75 7.94 -15.40 0.06
C ARG A 75 6.67 -15.37 0.87
N GLU A 76 6.77 -15.56 2.18
CA GLU A 76 5.60 -15.68 3.05
C GLU A 76 4.90 -14.33 3.14
N ASN A 77 5.67 -13.26 3.36
CA ASN A 77 5.17 -11.89 3.34
C ASN A 77 4.53 -11.53 1.98
N PHE A 78 5.19 -11.89 0.87
CA PHE A 78 4.64 -11.62 -0.46
C PHE A 78 3.28 -12.30 -0.68
N LEU A 79 3.14 -13.56 -0.24
CA LEU A 79 1.88 -14.28 -0.36
C LEU A 79 0.80 -13.63 0.52
N GLU A 80 1.12 -13.33 1.78
CA GLU A 80 0.16 -12.79 2.75
C GLU A 80 -0.33 -11.38 2.42
N TYR A 81 0.57 -10.47 2.05
CA TYR A 81 0.26 -9.03 1.94
C TYR A 81 0.14 -8.53 0.50
N SER A 82 0.49 -9.34 -0.50
CA SER A 82 0.40 -8.93 -1.92
C SER A 82 -0.46 -9.88 -2.74
N LEU A 83 -0.12 -11.17 -2.76
CA LEU A 83 -0.75 -12.10 -3.69
C LEU A 83 -2.13 -12.58 -3.22
N ASN A 84 -2.27 -12.99 -1.96
CA ASN A 84 -3.55 -13.46 -1.42
C ASN A 84 -4.61 -12.36 -1.40
N PRO A 85 -4.30 -11.09 -1.03
CA PRO A 85 -5.26 -9.99 -1.16
C PRO A 85 -5.68 -9.77 -2.61
N ALA A 86 -4.74 -9.79 -3.56
CA ALA A 86 -5.07 -9.64 -4.98
C ALA A 86 -5.96 -10.78 -5.52
N ILE A 87 -5.81 -12.00 -4.97
CA ILE A 87 -6.69 -13.13 -5.29
C ILE A 87 -8.06 -12.97 -4.64
N ALA A 88 -8.10 -12.60 -3.36
CA ALA A 88 -9.34 -12.41 -2.60
C ALA A 88 -10.21 -11.30 -3.22
N ASP A 89 -9.58 -10.21 -3.66
CA ASP A 89 -10.24 -9.10 -4.34
C ASP A 89 -10.59 -9.42 -5.80
N GLY A 90 -10.17 -10.59 -6.31
CA GLY A 90 -10.55 -11.10 -7.63
C GLY A 90 -9.81 -10.45 -8.80
N PHE A 91 -8.65 -9.82 -8.58
CA PHE A 91 -7.79 -9.32 -9.66
C PHE A 91 -6.89 -10.41 -10.24
N VAL A 92 -6.51 -11.39 -9.41
CA VAL A 92 -5.62 -12.50 -9.75
C VAL A 92 -6.34 -13.82 -9.50
N ARG A 93 -6.06 -14.81 -10.33
CA ARG A 93 -6.51 -16.19 -10.11
C ARG A 93 -5.36 -17.17 -10.16
N MET A 94 -5.58 -18.30 -9.49
CA MET A 94 -4.70 -19.47 -9.52
C MET A 94 -4.98 -20.31 -10.77
N LEU A 95 -3.92 -20.87 -11.36
CA LEU A 95 -4.05 -21.84 -12.46
C LEU A 95 -4.68 -23.15 -11.96
N PHE A 96 -4.26 -23.64 -10.79
CA PHE A 96 -4.84 -24.81 -10.13
C PHE A 96 -5.48 -24.37 -8.80
N PRO A 97 -6.76 -23.97 -8.80
CA PRO A 97 -7.46 -23.53 -7.59
C PRO A 97 -7.71 -24.69 -6.60
N ASP A 98 -8.04 -25.88 -7.11
CA ASP A 98 -8.32 -27.07 -6.29
C ASP A 98 -7.06 -27.66 -5.65
N SER A 99 -5.88 -27.21 -6.08
CA SER A 99 -4.59 -27.65 -5.57
C SER A 99 -3.64 -26.46 -5.40
N PRO A 100 -3.83 -25.63 -4.35
CA PRO A 100 -3.02 -24.42 -4.15
C PRO A 100 -1.52 -24.68 -4.02
N ARG A 101 -1.13 -25.89 -3.59
CA ARG A 101 0.26 -26.36 -3.46
C ARG A 101 0.76 -27.12 -4.68
N HIS A 102 0.08 -27.04 -5.82
CA HIS A 102 0.49 -27.74 -7.03
C HIS A 102 1.90 -27.30 -7.48
N PRO A 103 2.81 -28.23 -7.84
CA PRO A 103 4.20 -27.89 -8.17
C PRO A 103 4.33 -26.97 -9.38
N ARG A 104 3.32 -26.96 -10.27
CA ARG A 104 3.28 -26.10 -11.46
C ARG A 104 2.33 -24.91 -11.29
N GLN A 105 2.09 -24.49 -10.05
CA GLN A 105 1.17 -23.38 -9.78
C GLN A 105 1.64 -22.08 -10.43
N LYS A 106 0.73 -21.44 -11.15
CA LYS A 106 0.91 -20.14 -11.80
C LYS A 106 -0.24 -19.23 -11.44
N TYR A 107 0.01 -17.93 -11.59
CA TYR A 107 -0.93 -16.87 -11.33
C TYR A 107 -1.14 -16.07 -12.60
N LEU A 108 -2.36 -15.60 -12.79
CA LEU A 108 -2.78 -14.86 -13.97
C LEU A 108 -3.88 -13.86 -13.62
N LEU A 109 -3.97 -12.80 -14.41
CA LEU A 109 -5.02 -11.81 -14.22
C LEU A 109 -6.40 -12.37 -14.57
N THR A 110 -7.40 -11.92 -13.82
CA THR A 110 -8.82 -12.06 -14.18
C THR A 110 -9.24 -10.95 -15.14
N GLU A 111 -10.49 -10.97 -15.62
CA GLU A 111 -11.03 -9.86 -16.42
C GLU A 111 -10.91 -8.52 -15.68
N ARG A 112 -11.21 -8.49 -14.38
CA ARG A 112 -11.07 -7.30 -13.54
C ARG A 112 -9.61 -6.86 -13.39
N GLY A 113 -8.69 -7.81 -13.23
CA GLY A 113 -7.25 -7.54 -13.22
C GLY A 113 -6.73 -6.97 -14.54
N LEU A 114 -7.21 -7.49 -15.67
CA LEU A 114 -6.84 -7.00 -17.00
C LEU A 114 -7.33 -5.57 -17.26
N THR A 115 -8.54 -5.23 -16.82
CA THR A 115 -9.04 -3.85 -16.90
C THR A 115 -8.14 -2.89 -16.14
N LEU A 116 -7.81 -3.21 -14.89
CA LEU A 116 -6.89 -2.40 -14.08
C LEU A 116 -5.50 -2.29 -14.71
N TYR A 117 -4.99 -3.38 -15.29
CA TYR A 117 -3.70 -3.37 -15.97
C TYR A 117 -3.68 -2.42 -17.18
N LYS A 118 -4.76 -2.39 -17.96
CA LYS A 118 -4.90 -1.46 -19.10
C LYS A 118 -4.93 0.00 -18.63
N GLU A 119 -5.74 0.30 -17.62
CA GLU A 119 -5.79 1.64 -17.03
C GLU A 119 -4.40 2.08 -16.56
N LEU A 120 -3.69 1.25 -15.82
CA LEU A 120 -2.33 1.54 -15.35
C LEU A 120 -1.32 1.76 -16.48
N THR A 121 -1.48 1.03 -17.59
CA THR A 121 -0.63 1.16 -18.77
C THR A 121 -0.89 2.51 -19.47
N GLU A 122 -2.17 2.85 -19.70
CA GLU A 122 -2.57 4.12 -20.29
C GLU A 122 -2.09 5.33 -19.46
N TYR A 123 -2.25 5.27 -18.12
CA TYR A 123 -1.73 6.32 -17.24
C TYR A 123 -0.21 6.49 -17.36
N LYS A 124 0.52 5.38 -17.46
CA LYS A 124 1.98 5.44 -17.58
C LYS A 124 2.42 6.08 -18.90
N GLU A 125 1.76 5.74 -20.01
CA GLU A 125 2.01 6.34 -21.32
C GLU A 125 1.74 7.85 -21.32
N LEU A 126 0.66 8.30 -20.66
CA LEU A 126 0.35 9.74 -20.53
C LEU A 126 1.41 10.51 -19.73
N THR A 127 2.01 9.88 -18.71
CA THR A 127 2.99 10.53 -17.83
C THR A 127 4.39 10.59 -18.44
N GLU A 128 4.70 9.74 -19.43
CA GLU A 128 5.99 9.73 -20.14
C GLU A 128 6.02 10.70 -21.34
N MET A 129 4.90 11.37 -21.65
CA MET A 129 4.78 12.37 -22.71
C MET A 129 4.87 13.83 -22.22
N GLU A 130 4.93 14.06 -20.90
CA GLU A 130 5.16 15.38 -20.26
C GLU A 130 6.60 15.52 -19.76
#